data_AF-A0A7N0VFI2-F1
#
_entry.id   AF-A0A7N0VFI2-F1
#
_cell.length_a   1.000
_cell.length_b   1.000
_cell.length_c   1.000
_cell.angle_alpha   90.00
_cell.angle_beta   90.00
_cell.angle_gamma   90.00
#
_symmetry.space_group_name_H-M   'P 1'
#
loop_
_entity.id
_entity.type
_entity.pdbx_description
1 polymer ?
#
loop_
_entity_poly.entity_id
_entity_poly.type
_entity_poly.pdbx_seq_one_letter_code
_entity_poly.pdbx_strand_id
1 'polypeptide(L)'
;MSSPMEVVERDPGELKAQVDIEAGKEVEIVSEENGGVEEPQPSSDLTEDKIQVAVEVCLKPTSTAGIHEVRFAVERMLEKRCLSYANGPIPVPADDILLVENVERICICEIDELVDNQDVLLFWQVKPVVHVFQLSEEGPCEELSADGQPSSFNEWILPAKEFDGMWESLIYDVGLKQRLLRYAASALLFTEKGVDPLLVSWNRIILLHGPPGTGKTSLCKALAQKLSIRFSSRYPQSQLIEVNAHSLFSKWFSESGKLVAKLFQKIHEMVEEENNLVFVLIDEVESLAAARKAALSGSEPSDSIRVVNALLTQMDKLKNSPNVIILTTSNITAAIDIAFVDRADIKAYIGPPTLEARYEILRSSLQELIRRGIISNCTDDDHKILPSYISLKDKLAQGVDDTETVELCKQLLGAAEACEGLSGRSLRKLPFLAHAALPHPQSCTPLKFLCAMINTAQRERSELPD
;
A
#
# COMPACT_ATOMS: atom_id res chain seq x y z
N MET A 1 -30.42 49.96 -38.25
CA MET A 1 -30.69 49.98 -39.70
C MET A 1 -29.41 50.38 -40.41
N SER A 2 -28.67 49.39 -40.91
CA SER A 2 -27.59 49.56 -41.89
C SER A 2 -27.22 48.16 -42.40
N SER A 3 -27.27 48.01 -43.71
CA SER A 3 -27.24 46.79 -44.52
C SER A 3 -25.98 45.91 -44.34
N PRO A 4 -26.05 44.60 -44.66
CA PRO A 4 -24.87 43.76 -44.89
C PRO A 4 -24.49 43.75 -46.39
N MET A 5 -23.19 43.68 -46.68
CA MET A 5 -22.61 43.51 -48.02
C MET A 5 -21.66 42.31 -47.99
N GLU A 6 -21.88 41.35 -48.90
CA GLU A 6 -21.05 40.17 -49.18
C GLU A 6 -19.64 40.55 -49.64
N VAL A 7 -18.62 39.75 -49.32
CA VAL A 7 -17.50 39.46 -50.24
C VAL A 7 -16.87 38.07 -49.97
N VAL A 8 -17.15 37.13 -50.87
CA VAL A 8 -16.25 36.25 -51.65
C VAL A 8 -15.10 35.48 -50.94
N GLU A 9 -15.24 34.16 -50.91
CA GLU A 9 -14.15 33.17 -50.76
C GLU A 9 -13.23 33.13 -52.01
N ARG A 10 -11.91 33.09 -51.79
CA ARG A 10 -10.90 32.68 -52.78
C ARG A 10 -9.85 31.79 -52.12
N ASP A 11 -9.67 30.62 -52.70
CA ASP A 11 -8.54 29.70 -52.48
C ASP A 11 -7.17 30.33 -52.78
N PRO A 12 -6.12 29.76 -52.18
CA PRO A 12 -4.83 29.67 -52.84
C PRO A 12 -4.25 28.24 -52.86
N GLY A 13 -3.91 27.74 -54.06
CA GLY A 13 -2.74 26.86 -54.28
C GLY A 13 -1.45 27.66 -54.01
N GLU A 14 -0.25 27.11 -53.85
CA GLU A 14 0.45 25.93 -54.34
C GLU A 14 1.65 25.69 -53.41
N LEU A 15 2.22 24.47 -53.40
CA LEU A 15 3.67 24.20 -53.55
C LEU A 15 3.95 22.73 -53.20
N LYS A 16 4.02 21.88 -54.24
CA LYS A 16 4.63 20.55 -54.16
C LYS A 16 6.02 20.63 -54.78
N ALA A 17 7.04 20.39 -53.96
CA ALA A 17 8.40 20.12 -54.40
C ALA A 17 8.63 18.60 -54.48
N GLN A 18 9.32 18.19 -55.53
CA GLN A 18 9.63 16.83 -55.96
C GLN A 18 11.15 16.69 -55.93
N VAL A 19 11.72 15.73 -55.19
CA VAL A 19 13.11 15.24 -55.41
C VAL A 19 13.23 13.78 -54.93
N ASP A 20 13.34 12.90 -55.92
CA ASP A 20 14.27 11.78 -56.13
C ASP A 20 14.62 10.76 -55.03
N ILE A 21 14.38 9.50 -55.42
CA ILE A 21 14.85 8.25 -54.85
C ILE A 21 16.14 7.88 -55.60
N GLU A 22 17.26 7.71 -54.90
CA GLU A 22 18.45 7.04 -55.44
C GLU A 22 18.95 5.97 -54.48
N ALA A 23 19.17 4.79 -55.07
CA ALA A 23 19.65 3.58 -54.44
C ALA A 23 21.17 3.40 -54.69
N GLY A 24 21.81 2.65 -53.80
CA GLY A 24 22.95 1.79 -54.14
C GLY A 24 24.34 2.45 -54.14
N LYS A 25 25.14 2.07 -53.14
CA LYS A 25 26.60 1.92 -53.34
C LYS A 25 27.14 0.85 -52.40
N GLU A 26 27.40 -0.31 -52.99
CA GLU A 26 28.34 -1.32 -52.50
C GLU A 26 29.74 -0.71 -52.42
N VAL A 27 30.45 -1.01 -51.33
CA VAL A 27 31.90 -0.86 -51.26
C VAL A 27 32.45 -2.17 -50.70
N GLU A 28 33.03 -2.97 -51.60
CA GLU A 28 33.97 -4.03 -51.28
C GLU A 28 35.19 -3.43 -50.57
N ILE A 29 35.57 -3.98 -49.42
CA ILE A 29 36.90 -3.77 -48.85
C ILE A 29 37.57 -5.12 -48.65
N VAL A 30 38.78 -5.15 -49.19
CA VAL A 30 39.75 -6.22 -49.39
C VAL A 30 40.16 -6.89 -48.07
N SER A 31 40.27 -8.22 -48.14
CA SER A 31 40.88 -9.10 -47.14
C SER A 31 42.41 -8.96 -47.10
N GLU A 32 42.96 -8.64 -45.93
CA GLU A 32 44.34 -8.96 -45.56
C GLU A 32 44.35 -9.66 -44.20
N GLU A 33 44.88 -10.89 -44.18
CA GLU A 33 45.17 -11.64 -42.97
C GLU A 33 46.32 -10.98 -42.18
N ASN A 34 46.15 -10.82 -40.87
CA ASN A 34 47.26 -10.95 -39.93
C ASN A 34 46.73 -11.38 -38.56
N GLY A 35 47.28 -12.49 -38.06
CA GLY A 35 46.86 -13.15 -36.84
C GLY A 35 47.12 -12.34 -35.57
N GLY A 36 46.15 -12.40 -34.68
CA GLY A 36 46.25 -12.01 -33.27
C GLY A 36 45.21 -12.82 -32.51
N VAL A 37 45.65 -13.53 -31.48
CA VAL A 37 44.79 -14.36 -30.61
C VAL A 37 43.84 -13.44 -29.84
N GLU A 38 42.57 -13.38 -30.24
CA GLU A 38 41.51 -12.77 -29.44
C GLU A 38 41.01 -13.77 -28.40
N GLU A 39 41.18 -13.41 -27.13
CA GLU A 39 40.47 -14.00 -26.00
C GLU A 39 38.95 -13.99 -26.29
N PRO A 40 38.18 -15.00 -25.82
CA PRO A 40 36.74 -14.98 -26.03
C PRO A 40 36.15 -13.81 -25.25
N GLN A 41 35.82 -12.73 -25.96
CA GLN A 41 34.90 -11.73 -25.44
C GLN A 41 33.60 -12.45 -25.07
N PRO A 42 33.05 -12.24 -23.86
CA PRO A 42 31.74 -12.78 -23.55
C PRO A 42 30.74 -12.11 -24.49
N SER A 43 30.09 -12.96 -25.28
CA SER A 43 28.95 -12.65 -26.13
C SER A 43 27.97 -11.75 -25.39
N SER A 44 27.76 -10.57 -25.95
CA SER A 44 26.63 -9.71 -25.65
C SER A 44 25.37 -10.34 -26.23
N ASP A 45 24.77 -11.29 -25.51
CA ASP A 45 23.51 -11.89 -25.90
C ASP A 45 22.60 -12.08 -24.68
N LEU A 46 21.48 -11.35 -24.71
CA LEU A 46 20.19 -11.69 -24.09
C LEU A 46 20.22 -11.84 -22.55
N THR A 47 20.26 -10.73 -21.82
CA THR A 47 19.64 -10.72 -20.49
C THR A 47 18.13 -10.87 -20.70
N GLU A 48 17.64 -12.11 -20.62
CA GLU A 48 16.22 -12.39 -20.37
C GLU A 48 15.72 -11.41 -19.30
N ASP A 49 14.60 -10.72 -19.56
CA ASP A 49 14.00 -9.74 -18.64
C ASP A 49 13.64 -10.43 -17.31
N LYS A 50 14.60 -10.52 -16.40
CA LYS A 50 14.40 -11.12 -15.08
C LYS A 50 13.40 -10.29 -14.30
N ILE A 51 12.41 -10.97 -13.75
CA ILE A 51 11.38 -10.39 -12.90
C ILE A 51 12.02 -9.91 -11.60
N GLN A 52 11.86 -8.63 -11.28
CA GLN A 52 12.35 -8.08 -10.03
C GLN A 52 11.39 -8.48 -8.89
N VAL A 53 11.93 -9.16 -7.88
CA VAL A 53 11.16 -9.61 -6.70
C VAL A 53 11.70 -8.90 -5.47
N ALA A 54 10.84 -8.24 -4.72
CA ALA A 54 11.22 -7.52 -3.51
C ALA A 54 11.39 -8.50 -2.34
N VAL A 55 12.52 -8.38 -1.64
CA VAL A 55 12.81 -9.14 -0.42
C VAL A 55 13.01 -8.16 0.73
N GLU A 56 12.16 -8.27 1.73
CA GLU A 56 12.16 -7.40 2.91
C GLU A 56 12.87 -8.10 4.07
N VAL A 57 13.89 -7.46 4.64
CA VAL A 57 14.73 -7.98 5.72
C VAL A 57 14.59 -7.04 6.92
N CYS A 58 13.94 -7.53 7.97
CA CYS A 58 13.79 -6.83 9.23
C CYS A 58 14.95 -7.18 10.17
N LEU A 59 15.70 -6.17 10.59
CA LEU A 59 16.74 -6.28 11.61
C LEU A 59 16.13 -6.32 13.01
N LYS A 60 16.81 -6.98 13.94
CA LYS A 60 16.45 -6.95 15.36
C LYS A 60 16.66 -5.54 15.94
N PRO A 61 15.87 -5.10 16.92
CA PRO A 61 16.04 -3.79 17.58
C PRO A 61 17.43 -3.59 18.20
N THR A 62 18.08 -4.67 18.65
CA THR A 62 19.42 -4.63 19.27
C THR A 62 20.56 -4.70 18.26
N SER A 63 20.28 -4.85 16.97
CA SER A 63 21.32 -4.97 15.94
C SER A 63 21.98 -3.63 15.68
N THR A 64 23.30 -3.65 15.55
CA THR A 64 24.13 -2.51 15.13
C THR A 64 24.87 -2.79 13.81
N ALA A 65 24.48 -3.86 13.11
CA ALA A 65 25.13 -4.29 11.88
C ALA A 65 24.92 -3.28 10.75
N GLY A 66 25.91 -3.17 9.87
CA GLY A 66 25.79 -2.34 8.68
C GLY A 66 24.70 -2.87 7.73
N ILE A 67 23.78 -2.01 7.30
CA ILE A 67 22.68 -2.35 6.36
C ILE A 67 23.23 -3.03 5.10
N HIS A 68 24.36 -2.54 4.57
CA HIS A 68 25.01 -3.10 3.38
C HIS A 68 25.59 -4.50 3.60
N GLU A 69 26.12 -4.79 4.79
CA GLU A 69 26.71 -6.10 5.11
C GLU A 69 25.63 -7.16 5.21
N VAL A 70 24.53 -6.85 5.92
CA VAL A 70 23.37 -7.75 6.02
C VAL A 70 22.74 -7.96 4.65
N ARG A 71 22.59 -6.90 3.85
CA ARG A 71 22.06 -6.99 2.49
C ARG A 71 22.87 -7.98 1.64
N PHE A 72 24.19 -7.82 1.60
CA PHE A 72 25.06 -8.70 0.83
C PHE A 72 25.01 -10.16 1.33
N ALA A 73 24.94 -10.36 2.65
CA ALA A 73 24.80 -11.70 3.23
C ALA A 73 23.48 -12.38 2.81
N VAL A 74 22.37 -11.63 2.77
CA VAL A 74 21.07 -12.14 2.30
C VAL A 74 21.07 -12.38 0.78
N GLU A 75 21.63 -11.48 -0.03
CA GLU A 75 21.75 -11.69 -1.49
C GLU A 75 22.52 -12.98 -1.79
N ARG A 76 23.67 -13.18 -1.13
CA ARG A 76 24.47 -14.41 -1.24
C ARG A 76 23.73 -15.66 -0.76
N MET A 77 22.87 -15.52 0.25
CA MET A 77 22.03 -16.62 0.74
C MET A 77 21.00 -17.03 -0.31
N LEU A 78 20.31 -16.06 -0.91
CA LEU A 78 19.28 -16.29 -1.93
C LEU A 78 19.87 -16.97 -3.16
N GLU A 79 21.00 -16.49 -3.67
CA GLU A 79 21.69 -17.09 -4.84
C GLU A 79 22.10 -18.55 -4.62
N LYS A 80 22.49 -18.91 -3.39
CA LYS A 80 22.97 -20.26 -3.08
C LYS A 80 21.87 -21.27 -2.76
N ARG A 81 20.71 -20.82 -2.27
CA ARG A 81 19.71 -21.70 -1.65
C ARG A 81 18.31 -21.62 -2.27
N CYS A 82 17.94 -20.51 -2.90
CA CYS A 82 16.60 -20.37 -3.46
C CYS A 82 16.55 -20.97 -4.86
N LEU A 83 16.01 -22.18 -4.97
CA LEU A 83 15.62 -22.77 -6.26
C LEU A 83 14.29 -22.20 -6.77
N SER A 84 13.45 -21.74 -5.84
CA SER A 84 12.14 -21.18 -6.12
C SER A 84 11.78 -20.06 -5.14
N TYR A 85 10.97 -19.10 -5.60
CA TYR A 85 10.49 -17.95 -4.86
C TYR A 85 8.97 -18.04 -4.74
N ALA A 86 8.46 -17.96 -3.51
CA ALA A 86 7.05 -17.89 -3.17
C ALA A 86 6.84 -16.83 -2.08
N ASN A 87 5.66 -16.21 -2.03
CA ASN A 87 5.39 -15.19 -1.02
C ASN A 87 5.41 -15.77 0.39
N GLY A 88 6.01 -15.02 1.31
CA GLY A 88 6.03 -15.38 2.73
C GLY A 88 7.42 -15.35 3.37
N PRO A 89 7.51 -15.81 4.63
CA PRO A 89 8.75 -15.80 5.39
C PRO A 89 9.74 -16.86 4.89
N ILE A 90 11.01 -16.46 4.77
CA ILE A 90 12.13 -17.37 4.54
C ILE A 90 12.78 -17.67 5.90
N PRO A 91 13.02 -18.95 6.25
CA PRO A 91 13.76 -19.28 7.47
C PRO A 91 15.19 -18.76 7.39
N VAL A 92 15.63 -18.08 8.45
CA VAL A 92 17.03 -17.62 8.56
C VAL A 92 17.94 -18.85 8.71
N PRO A 93 18.97 -19.02 7.86
CA PRO A 93 19.85 -20.18 7.93
C PRO A 93 20.62 -20.21 9.26
N ALA A 94 20.58 -21.35 9.95
CA ALA A 94 21.35 -21.55 11.20
C ALA A 94 22.87 -21.49 10.97
N ASP A 95 23.33 -21.67 9.73
CA ASP A 95 24.75 -21.72 9.37
C ASP A 95 25.39 -20.31 9.27
N ASP A 96 24.59 -19.24 9.14
CA ASP A 96 25.09 -17.88 8.98
C ASP A 96 24.90 -17.08 10.28
N ILE A 97 25.97 -17.05 11.10
CA ILE A 97 25.98 -16.41 12.42
C ILE A 97 25.56 -14.93 12.31
N LEU A 98 26.01 -14.22 11.26
CA LEU A 98 25.71 -12.81 11.07
C LEU A 98 24.20 -12.58 10.90
N LEU A 99 23.54 -13.43 10.10
CA LEU A 99 22.11 -13.34 9.90
C LEU A 99 21.34 -13.76 11.16
N VAL A 100 21.75 -14.84 11.84
CA VAL A 100 21.10 -15.31 13.06
C VAL A 100 21.18 -14.28 14.19
N GLU A 101 22.30 -13.59 14.33
CA GLU A 101 22.47 -12.57 15.37
C GLU A 101 21.67 -11.30 15.07
N ASN A 102 21.65 -10.85 13.81
CA ASN A 102 21.17 -9.50 13.46
C ASN A 102 19.78 -9.45 12.81
N VAL A 103 19.35 -10.50 12.12
CA VAL A 103 18.09 -10.52 11.36
C VAL A 103 16.98 -11.15 12.21
N GLU A 104 15.83 -10.48 12.26
CA GLU A 104 14.62 -10.98 12.90
C GLU A 104 13.77 -11.79 11.92
N ARG A 105 13.55 -11.25 10.72
CA ARG A 105 12.66 -11.84 9.71
C ARG A 105 13.12 -11.50 8.29
N ILE A 106 13.04 -12.47 7.39
CA ILE A 106 13.22 -12.29 5.94
C ILE A 106 11.90 -12.68 5.28
N CYS A 107 11.36 -11.84 4.41
CA CYS A 107 10.12 -12.11 3.68
C CYS A 107 10.27 -11.80 2.19
N ILE A 108 9.80 -12.71 1.35
CA ILE A 108 9.55 -12.42 -0.07
C ILE A 108 8.15 -11.84 -0.18
N CYS A 109 8.02 -10.71 -0.89
CA CYS A 109 6.76 -9.99 -1.02
C CYS A 109 6.32 -9.88 -2.49
N GLU A 110 5.00 -9.90 -2.69
CA GLU A 110 4.29 -9.43 -3.89
C GLU A 110 4.51 -10.23 -5.20
N ILE A 111 4.74 -11.54 -5.12
CA ILE A 111 4.79 -12.43 -6.30
C ILE A 111 3.42 -12.62 -6.99
N ASP A 112 2.29 -12.45 -6.27
CA ASP A 112 0.96 -12.95 -6.65
C ASP A 112 0.37 -12.40 -7.96
N GLU A 113 0.94 -11.35 -8.55
CA GLU A 113 0.48 -10.76 -9.82
C GLU A 113 1.57 -10.68 -10.90
N LEU A 114 2.77 -11.19 -10.60
CA LEU A 114 3.84 -11.28 -11.60
C LEU A 114 3.70 -12.54 -12.48
N VAL A 115 2.85 -13.47 -12.07
CA VAL A 115 2.63 -14.72 -12.80
C VAL A 115 1.14 -15.04 -12.81
N ASP A 116 0.53 -15.03 -13.99
CA ASP A 116 -0.81 -15.60 -14.18
C ASP A 116 -0.73 -17.11 -13.90
N ASN A 117 -1.23 -17.54 -12.73
CA ASN A 117 -1.41 -18.93 -12.32
C ASN A 117 -0.18 -19.74 -11.86
N GLN A 118 0.96 -19.12 -11.51
CA GLN A 118 2.04 -19.85 -10.81
C GLN A 118 2.37 -19.17 -9.48
N ASP A 119 2.11 -19.87 -8.37
CA ASP A 119 2.45 -19.43 -7.01
C ASP A 119 3.97 -19.42 -6.74
N VAL A 120 4.77 -19.87 -7.72
CA VAL A 120 6.19 -20.18 -7.57
C VAL A 120 6.96 -19.71 -8.79
N LEU A 121 7.94 -18.83 -8.58
CA LEU A 121 8.91 -18.40 -9.58
C LEU A 121 10.22 -19.17 -9.44
N LEU A 122 10.86 -19.53 -10.55
CA LEU A 122 12.12 -20.28 -10.53
C LEU A 122 13.32 -19.33 -10.49
N PHE A 123 14.45 -19.79 -9.93
CA PHE A 123 15.58 -18.91 -9.61
C PHE A 123 16.19 -18.17 -10.79
N TRP A 124 16.13 -18.71 -12.01
CA TRP A 124 16.65 -18.05 -13.21
C TRP A 124 15.77 -16.91 -13.70
N GLN A 125 14.47 -16.95 -13.41
CA GLN A 125 13.48 -15.96 -13.84
C GLN A 125 13.51 -14.70 -12.95
N VAL A 126 14.18 -14.77 -11.80
CA VAL A 126 14.06 -13.76 -10.73
C VAL A 126 15.36 -13.01 -10.53
N LYS A 127 15.24 -11.70 -10.31
CA LYS A 127 16.28 -10.85 -9.74
C LYS A 127 15.80 -10.34 -8.37
N PRO A 128 16.31 -10.87 -7.25
CA PRO A 128 15.90 -10.41 -5.93
C PRO A 128 16.44 -9.01 -5.65
N VAL A 129 15.58 -8.13 -5.13
CA VAL A 129 15.93 -6.79 -4.66
C VAL A 129 15.77 -6.76 -3.15
N VAL A 130 16.89 -6.75 -2.43
CA VAL A 130 16.90 -6.85 -0.97
C VAL A 130 16.83 -5.47 -0.33
N HIS A 131 15.79 -5.27 0.48
CA HIS A 131 15.53 -4.08 1.28
C HIS A 131 15.72 -4.42 2.75
N VAL A 132 16.79 -3.90 3.36
CA VAL A 132 17.10 -4.09 4.78
C VAL A 132 16.63 -2.87 5.55
N PHE A 133 15.92 -3.08 6.66
CA PHE A 133 15.39 -2.02 7.51
C PHE A 133 15.35 -2.45 8.97
N GLN A 134 15.23 -1.46 9.86
CA GLN A 134 15.03 -1.64 11.30
C GLN A 134 13.78 -0.87 11.71
N LEU A 135 12.94 -1.47 12.55
CA LEU A 135 11.71 -0.85 13.01
C LEU A 135 12.00 0.17 14.12
N SER A 136 11.44 1.36 14.01
CA SER A 136 11.39 2.33 15.11
C SER A 136 10.38 1.87 16.17
N GLU A 137 10.80 1.83 17.43
CA GLU A 137 9.92 1.57 18.58
C GLU A 137 9.30 2.86 19.16
N GLU A 138 9.68 4.02 18.62
CA GLU A 138 9.11 5.30 19.02
C GLU A 138 7.67 5.38 18.50
N GLY A 139 6.72 5.60 19.42
CA GLY A 139 5.32 5.83 19.09
C GLY A 139 5.10 7.21 18.45
N PRO A 140 3.85 7.64 18.25
CA PRO A 140 3.58 8.95 17.69
C PRO A 140 4.19 10.05 18.56
N CYS A 141 5.02 10.90 17.97
CA CYS A 141 5.53 12.08 18.64
C CYS A 141 4.39 13.12 18.74
N GLU A 142 3.75 13.19 19.91
CA GLU A 142 2.80 14.24 20.23
C GLU A 142 3.58 15.46 20.76
N GLU A 143 3.96 16.38 19.88
CA GLU A 143 4.53 17.64 20.32
C GLU A 143 3.48 18.47 21.07
N LEU A 144 3.68 18.65 22.37
CA LEU A 144 2.92 19.61 23.16
C LEU A 144 3.14 20.99 22.54
N SER A 145 2.06 21.63 22.11
CA SER A 145 2.11 23.04 21.75
C SER A 145 2.64 23.87 22.93
N ALA A 146 3.23 25.03 22.66
CA ALA A 146 3.78 25.92 23.68
C ALA A 146 2.79 26.28 24.81
N ASP A 147 1.49 26.10 24.58
CA ASP A 147 0.40 26.34 25.53
C ASP A 147 -0.08 25.07 26.27
N GLY A 148 0.64 23.94 26.16
CA GLY A 148 0.31 22.70 26.87
C GLY A 148 -0.89 21.93 26.31
N GLN A 149 -1.37 22.28 25.11
CA GLN A 149 -2.43 21.51 24.42
C GLN A 149 -1.82 20.40 23.55
N PRO A 150 -2.47 19.22 23.47
CA PRO A 150 -2.03 18.11 22.63
C PRO A 150 -2.01 18.51 21.15
N SER A 151 -1.01 18.04 20.39
CA SER A 151 -0.87 18.29 18.96
C SER A 151 -2.13 17.89 18.16
N SER A 152 -2.43 18.63 17.09
CA SER A 152 -3.50 18.28 16.12
C SER A 152 -3.18 17.10 15.24
N PHE A 153 -1.91 16.74 15.21
CA PHE A 153 -1.33 15.80 14.27
C PHE A 153 -0.47 14.83 15.03
N ASN A 154 -0.33 13.66 14.42
CA ASN A 154 0.53 12.61 14.91
C ASN A 154 1.69 12.46 13.92
N GLU A 155 2.90 12.27 14.44
CA GLU A 155 4.10 12.11 13.64
C GLU A 155 4.77 10.78 13.98
N TRP A 156 5.09 9.98 12.96
CA TRP A 156 5.85 8.73 13.11
C TRP A 156 7.11 8.76 12.26
N ILE A 157 8.19 8.19 12.81
CA ILE A 157 9.38 7.84 12.06
C ILE A 157 9.13 6.47 11.42
N LEU A 158 9.33 6.38 10.10
CA LEU A 158 9.15 5.14 9.35
C LEU A 158 10.52 4.50 9.04
N PRO A 159 10.62 3.16 9.01
CA PRO A 159 9.54 2.18 9.25
C PRO A 159 9.17 2.04 10.75
N ALA A 160 7.89 2.14 11.10
CA ALA A 160 7.41 2.11 12.47
C ALA A 160 6.96 0.70 12.89
N LYS A 161 7.22 0.30 14.15
CA LYS A 161 6.77 -1.00 14.70
C LYS A 161 5.25 -1.14 14.73
N GLU A 162 4.52 -0.04 14.95
CA GLU A 162 3.05 -0.01 14.95
C GLU A 162 2.42 -0.41 13.61
N PHE A 163 3.15 -0.22 12.50
CA PHE A 163 2.66 -0.50 11.15
C PHE A 163 3.20 -1.81 10.58
N ASP A 164 4.07 -2.53 11.31
CA ASP A 164 4.59 -3.82 10.85
C ASP A 164 3.47 -4.86 10.74
N GLY A 165 3.45 -5.59 9.62
CA GLY A 165 2.40 -6.55 9.29
C GLY A 165 1.04 -5.95 8.89
N MET A 166 0.88 -4.62 8.95
CA MET A 166 -0.40 -3.97 8.61
C MET A 166 -0.76 -4.21 7.13
N TRP A 167 0.21 -4.18 6.22
CA TRP A 167 0.01 -4.39 4.79
C TRP A 167 -0.56 -5.78 4.45
N GLU A 168 -0.04 -6.81 5.10
CA GLU A 168 -0.45 -8.21 4.94
C GLU A 168 -1.79 -8.47 5.62
N SER A 169 -2.08 -7.76 6.72
CA SER A 169 -3.36 -7.88 7.45
C SER A 169 -4.57 -7.34 6.67
N LEU A 170 -4.34 -6.41 5.75
CA LEU A 170 -5.38 -5.78 4.94
C LEU A 170 -5.65 -6.60 3.68
N ILE A 171 -6.86 -7.12 3.58
CA ILE A 171 -7.29 -7.97 2.47
C ILE A 171 -8.35 -7.20 1.68
N TYR A 172 -8.05 -6.99 0.40
CA TYR A 172 -8.87 -6.26 -0.56
C TYR A 172 -9.01 -7.09 -1.84
N ASP A 173 -9.80 -6.59 -2.77
CA ASP A 173 -9.88 -7.15 -4.12
C ASP A 173 -8.50 -7.14 -4.80
N VAL A 174 -8.28 -8.14 -5.65
CA VAL A 174 -7.02 -8.36 -6.38
C VAL A 174 -6.60 -7.09 -7.12
N GLY A 175 -5.33 -6.73 -7.05
CA GLY A 175 -4.75 -5.58 -7.75
C GLY A 175 -4.82 -4.24 -7.02
N LEU A 176 -5.68 -4.05 -6.02
CA LEU A 176 -5.84 -2.73 -5.39
C LEU A 176 -4.54 -2.25 -4.72
N LYS A 177 -3.98 -3.07 -3.83
CA LYS A 177 -2.77 -2.74 -3.07
C LYS A 177 -1.57 -2.51 -3.99
N GLN A 178 -1.39 -3.41 -4.95
CA GLN A 178 -0.32 -3.37 -5.94
C GLN A 178 -0.43 -2.15 -6.84
N ARG A 179 -1.64 -1.81 -7.31
CA ARG A 179 -1.87 -0.59 -8.11
C ARG A 179 -1.46 0.67 -7.35
N LEU A 180 -1.82 0.78 -6.06
CA LEU A 180 -1.44 1.92 -5.22
C LEU A 180 0.08 1.98 -5.01
N LEU A 181 0.70 0.84 -4.70
CA LEU A 181 2.14 0.76 -4.49
C LEU A 181 2.93 1.08 -5.76
N ARG A 182 2.57 0.49 -6.91
CA ARG A 182 3.19 0.75 -8.21
C ARG A 182 3.05 2.22 -8.61
N TYR A 183 1.88 2.81 -8.40
CA TYR A 183 1.66 4.23 -8.67
C TYR A 183 2.58 5.11 -7.83
N ALA A 184 2.57 4.93 -6.51
CA ALA A 184 3.37 5.73 -5.60
C ALA A 184 4.89 5.54 -5.83
N ALA A 185 5.34 4.31 -6.08
CA ALA A 185 6.72 4.02 -6.43
C ALA A 185 7.12 4.67 -7.76
N SER A 186 6.24 4.65 -8.77
CA SER A 186 6.48 5.31 -10.06
C SER A 186 6.59 6.83 -9.91
N ALA A 187 5.75 7.44 -9.06
CA ALA A 187 5.80 8.88 -8.80
C ALA A 187 7.13 9.31 -8.13
N LEU A 188 7.66 8.49 -7.21
CA LEU A 188 8.98 8.70 -6.62
C LEU A 188 10.10 8.49 -7.65
N LEU A 189 10.01 7.44 -8.47
CA LEU A 189 10.99 7.16 -9.50
C LEU A 189 11.06 8.27 -10.56
N PHE A 190 9.93 8.79 -11.03
CA PHE A 190 9.88 9.90 -12.00
C PHE A 190 10.59 11.13 -11.47
N THR A 191 10.40 11.38 -10.17
CA THR A 191 11.06 12.46 -9.47
C THR A 191 12.57 12.23 -9.37
N GLU A 192 13.00 11.02 -8.98
CA GLU A 192 14.41 10.64 -8.91
C GLU A 192 15.12 10.78 -10.26
N LYS A 193 14.42 10.48 -11.36
CA LYS A 193 14.94 10.64 -12.72
C LYS A 193 14.86 12.05 -13.26
N GLY A 194 14.32 13.01 -12.50
CA GLY A 194 14.22 14.41 -12.91
C GLY A 194 13.29 14.63 -14.10
N VAL A 195 12.22 13.83 -14.23
CA VAL A 195 11.21 14.00 -15.28
C VAL A 195 10.55 15.38 -15.13
N ASP A 196 10.41 16.10 -16.24
CA ASP A 196 9.81 17.43 -16.24
C ASP A 196 8.29 17.36 -15.96
N PRO A 197 7.81 17.92 -14.83
CA PRO A 197 6.39 17.90 -14.47
C PRO A 197 5.51 18.74 -15.42
N LEU A 198 6.11 19.62 -16.24
CA LEU A 198 5.39 20.40 -17.26
C LEU A 198 5.04 19.56 -18.50
N LEU A 199 5.81 18.51 -18.78
CA LEU A 199 5.59 17.63 -19.92
C LEU A 199 4.78 16.40 -19.53
N VAL A 200 5.08 15.84 -18.36
CA VAL A 200 4.38 14.68 -17.80
C VAL A 200 3.85 15.13 -16.45
N SER A 201 2.53 15.30 -16.31
CA SER A 201 1.95 15.83 -15.07
C SER A 201 1.55 14.69 -14.11
N TRP A 202 1.98 14.78 -12.86
CA TRP A 202 1.45 13.98 -11.74
C TRP A 202 1.46 14.84 -10.46
N ASN A 203 0.43 14.72 -9.63
CA ASN A 203 0.22 15.53 -8.44
C ASN A 203 0.64 14.84 -7.13
N ARG A 204 1.10 13.58 -7.16
CA ARG A 204 1.53 12.79 -5.98
C ARG A 204 0.46 12.69 -4.87
N ILE A 205 -0.82 12.87 -5.24
CA ILE A 205 -1.96 12.83 -4.31
C ILE A 205 -2.78 11.56 -4.58
N ILE A 206 -2.97 10.77 -3.53
CA ILE A 206 -3.80 9.57 -3.55
C ILE A 206 -5.03 9.82 -2.66
N LEU A 207 -6.21 9.58 -3.21
CA LEU A 207 -7.49 9.67 -2.50
C LEU A 207 -8.14 8.29 -2.40
N LEU A 208 -8.30 7.81 -1.17
CA LEU A 208 -9.06 6.60 -0.86
C LEU A 208 -10.44 6.99 -0.34
N HIS A 209 -11.52 6.48 -0.91
CA HIS A 209 -12.86 6.79 -0.43
C HIS A 209 -13.77 5.57 -0.36
N GLY A 210 -14.76 5.58 0.53
CA GLY A 210 -15.66 4.46 0.72
C GLY A 210 -16.23 4.41 2.14
N PRO A 211 -17.14 3.48 2.46
CA PRO A 211 -17.79 3.44 3.77
C PRO A 211 -16.80 3.35 4.95
N PRO A 212 -17.19 3.80 6.15
CA PRO A 212 -16.33 3.71 7.33
C PRO A 212 -16.01 2.26 7.70
N GLY A 213 -14.85 2.03 8.31
CA GLY A 213 -14.44 0.69 8.75
C GLY A 213 -13.88 -0.24 7.67
N THR A 214 -13.62 0.26 6.45
CA THR A 214 -12.97 -0.49 5.35
C THR A 214 -11.43 -0.42 5.34
N GLY A 215 -10.82 0.19 6.36
CA GLY A 215 -9.36 0.21 6.52
C GLY A 215 -8.62 1.24 5.67
N LYS A 216 -9.28 2.28 5.14
CA LYS A 216 -8.66 3.35 4.32
C LYS A 216 -7.43 3.98 4.99
N THR A 217 -7.58 4.44 6.24
CA THR A 217 -6.48 5.06 7.03
C THR A 217 -5.34 4.06 7.25
N SER A 218 -5.67 2.81 7.59
CA SER A 218 -4.70 1.72 7.75
C SER A 218 -3.96 1.42 6.44
N LEU A 219 -4.64 1.46 5.29
CA LEU A 219 -4.01 1.24 3.99
C LEU A 219 -3.04 2.37 3.65
N CYS A 220 -3.36 3.62 3.97
CA CYS A 220 -2.42 4.74 3.82
C CYS A 220 -1.15 4.54 4.68
N LYS A 221 -1.33 4.17 5.96
CA LYS A 221 -0.22 3.89 6.89
C LYS A 221 0.65 2.73 6.40
N ALA A 222 0.02 1.64 5.96
CA ALA A 222 0.71 0.47 5.41
C ALA A 222 1.43 0.78 4.08
N LEU A 223 0.84 1.61 3.21
CA LEU A 223 1.48 2.06 1.97
C LEU A 223 2.73 2.91 2.25
N ALA A 224 2.63 3.85 3.20
CA ALA A 224 3.76 4.67 3.63
C ALA A 224 4.90 3.79 4.21
N GLN A 225 4.56 2.81 5.06
CA GLN A 225 5.49 1.83 5.60
C GLN A 225 6.20 1.03 4.50
N LYS A 226 5.46 0.53 3.50
CA LYS A 226 6.07 -0.23 2.40
C LYS A 226 7.00 0.65 1.57
N LEU A 227 6.59 1.88 1.25
CA LEU A 227 7.41 2.79 0.44
C LEU A 227 8.68 3.23 1.18
N SER A 228 8.64 3.49 2.49
CA SER A 228 9.85 3.80 3.25
C SER A 228 10.86 2.65 3.26
N ILE A 229 10.38 1.40 3.31
CA ILE A 229 11.24 0.21 3.20
C ILE A 229 11.82 0.09 1.78
N ARG A 230 10.99 0.24 0.74
CA ARG A 230 11.43 0.06 -0.67
C ARG A 230 12.43 1.12 -1.10
N PHE A 231 12.27 2.35 -0.61
CA PHE A 231 13.12 3.48 -0.97
C PHE A 231 14.17 3.83 0.09
N SER A 232 14.42 2.96 1.06
CA SER A 232 15.39 3.19 2.16
C SER A 232 16.81 3.50 1.68
N SER A 233 17.20 3.02 0.51
CA SER A 233 18.51 3.33 -0.09
C SER A 233 18.62 4.76 -0.59
N ARG A 234 17.50 5.37 -1.00
CA ARG A 234 17.44 6.76 -1.49
C ARG A 234 17.07 7.73 -0.38
N TYR A 235 16.17 7.32 0.51
CA TYR A 235 15.69 8.10 1.63
C TYR A 235 16.00 7.34 2.92
N PRO A 236 17.17 7.56 3.54
CA PRO A 236 17.52 6.92 4.81
C PRO A 236 16.59 7.33 5.96
N GLN A 237 15.91 8.48 5.82
CA GLN A 237 14.91 8.96 6.75
C GLN A 237 13.55 9.01 6.06
N SER A 238 12.51 8.64 6.79
CA SER A 238 11.13 8.72 6.32
C SER A 238 10.21 9.05 7.47
N GLN A 239 9.21 9.88 7.22
CA GLN A 239 8.26 10.33 8.24
C GLN A 239 6.83 10.27 7.74
N LEU A 240 5.90 9.95 8.63
CA LEU A 240 4.47 10.02 8.39
C LEU A 240 3.84 11.06 9.31
N ILE A 241 3.10 11.99 8.73
CA ILE A 241 2.36 13.03 9.44
C ILE A 241 0.88 12.79 9.19
N GLU A 242 0.14 12.37 10.21
CA GLU A 242 -1.31 12.20 10.15
C GLU A 242 -2.03 13.42 10.70
N VAL A 243 -2.93 13.95 9.90
CA VAL A 243 -3.72 15.13 10.17
C VAL A 243 -5.19 14.74 10.06
N ASN A 244 -5.90 14.69 11.19
CA ASN A 244 -7.34 14.41 11.19
C ASN A 244 -8.12 15.71 10.90
N ALA A 245 -8.81 15.77 9.76
CA ALA A 245 -9.52 16.96 9.32
C ALA A 245 -10.67 17.37 10.26
N HIS A 246 -11.39 16.41 10.87
CA HIS A 246 -12.46 16.72 11.83
C HIS A 246 -11.91 17.41 13.09
N SER A 247 -10.76 16.95 13.58
CA SER A 247 -10.04 17.53 14.73
C SER A 247 -9.44 18.90 14.40
N LEU A 248 -9.03 19.11 13.14
CA LEU A 248 -8.56 20.41 12.63
C LEU A 248 -9.64 21.50 12.58
N PHE A 249 -10.93 21.16 12.53
CA PHE A 249 -11.99 22.17 12.48
C PHE A 249 -12.62 22.43 13.85
N SER A 250 -12.83 21.38 14.64
CA SER A 250 -13.47 21.48 15.97
C SER A 250 -12.63 22.27 16.98
N LYS A 251 -11.32 22.01 17.07
CA LYS A 251 -10.42 22.69 18.04
C LYS A 251 -10.00 24.10 17.62
N TRP A 252 -10.22 24.50 16.36
CA TRP A 252 -9.46 25.61 15.75
C TRP A 252 -10.34 26.75 15.24
N PHE A 253 -11.62 26.76 15.58
CA PHE A 253 -12.58 27.74 15.07
C PHE A 253 -12.27 29.21 15.45
N SER A 254 -11.36 29.47 16.41
CA SER A 254 -10.91 30.81 16.79
C SER A 254 -9.44 31.14 16.46
N GLU A 255 -8.55 30.14 16.25
CA GLU A 255 -7.09 30.35 16.00
C GLU A 255 -6.51 29.56 14.79
N SER A 256 -7.35 28.83 14.05
CA SER A 256 -7.01 27.85 13.00
C SER A 256 -5.96 28.25 11.99
N GLY A 257 -6.07 29.45 11.39
CA GLY A 257 -5.20 29.81 10.28
C GLY A 257 -3.71 29.81 10.65
N LYS A 258 -3.36 30.30 11.85
CA LYS A 258 -1.97 30.37 12.32
C LYS A 258 -1.38 29.00 12.56
N LEU A 259 -2.19 28.07 13.02
CA LEU A 259 -1.69 26.78 13.46
C LEU A 259 -1.65 25.76 12.32
N VAL A 260 -2.59 25.85 11.36
CA VAL A 260 -2.41 25.22 10.05
C VAL A 260 -1.12 25.74 9.40
N ALA A 261 -0.86 27.05 9.44
CA ALA A 261 0.40 27.59 8.92
C ALA A 261 1.64 27.05 9.65
N LYS A 262 1.63 26.94 10.99
CA LYS A 262 2.72 26.33 11.77
C LYS A 262 2.93 24.85 11.44
N LEU A 263 1.85 24.07 11.33
CA LEU A 263 1.92 22.66 10.94
C LEU A 263 2.60 22.52 9.58
N PHE A 264 2.10 23.24 8.57
CA PHE A 264 2.71 23.15 7.24
C PHE A 264 4.10 23.74 7.18
N GLN A 265 4.44 24.72 8.02
CA GLN A 265 5.82 25.19 8.17
C GLN A 265 6.73 24.06 8.64
N LYS A 266 6.35 23.31 9.68
CA LYS A 266 7.10 22.13 10.15
C LYS A 266 7.24 21.08 9.04
N ILE A 267 6.16 20.82 8.29
CA ILE A 267 6.20 19.89 7.15
C ILE A 267 7.20 20.41 6.10
N HIS A 268 7.20 21.70 5.77
CA HIS A 268 8.16 22.27 4.82
C HIS A 268 9.60 22.13 5.32
N GLU A 269 9.87 22.37 6.60
CA GLU A 269 11.20 22.18 7.21
C GLU A 269 11.68 20.72 7.05
N MET A 270 10.80 19.74 7.25
CA MET A 270 11.11 18.31 7.04
C MET A 270 11.34 17.97 5.57
N VAL A 271 10.63 18.65 4.67
CA VAL A 271 10.67 18.43 3.22
C VAL A 271 11.89 19.08 2.58
N GLU A 272 12.45 20.13 3.17
CA GLU A 272 13.72 20.74 2.74
C GLU A 272 14.90 19.76 2.85
N GLU A 273 14.80 18.73 3.68
CA GLU A 273 15.77 17.64 3.75
C GLU A 273 15.57 16.66 2.58
N GLU A 274 16.38 16.77 1.52
CA GLU A 274 16.26 15.96 0.30
C GLU A 274 16.43 14.43 0.51
N ASN A 275 16.98 14.03 1.65
CA ASN A 275 17.18 12.64 2.06
C ASN A 275 16.04 12.11 2.96
N ASN A 276 15.06 12.94 3.29
CA ASN A 276 13.89 12.58 4.07
C ASN A 276 12.68 12.41 3.14
N LEU A 277 12.00 11.26 3.21
CA LEU A 277 10.74 11.00 2.49
C LEU A 277 9.55 11.28 3.41
N VAL A 278 8.72 12.25 3.06
CA VAL A 278 7.62 12.72 3.90
C VAL A 278 6.27 12.27 3.34
N PHE A 279 5.52 11.55 4.15
CA PHE A 279 4.14 11.17 3.88
C PHE A 279 3.19 12.06 4.67
N VAL A 280 2.28 12.75 3.99
CA VAL A 280 1.25 13.58 4.64
C VAL A 280 -0.10 12.91 4.46
N LEU A 281 -0.64 12.34 5.53
CA LEU A 281 -1.94 11.71 5.58
C LEU A 281 -2.99 12.69 6.11
N ILE A 282 -3.96 13.07 5.28
CA ILE A 282 -5.11 13.88 5.70
C ILE A 282 -6.34 12.98 5.78
N ASP A 283 -6.78 12.67 7.00
CA ASP A 283 -7.92 11.79 7.26
C ASP A 283 -9.24 12.55 7.35
N GLU A 284 -10.33 11.89 6.94
CA GLU A 284 -11.71 12.39 7.00
C GLU A 284 -11.95 13.71 6.24
N VAL A 285 -11.43 13.81 5.00
CA VAL A 285 -11.53 15.04 4.19
C VAL A 285 -12.96 15.46 3.86
N GLU A 286 -13.96 14.59 4.03
CA GLU A 286 -15.39 14.94 3.94
C GLU A 286 -15.80 16.05 4.92
N SER A 287 -15.14 16.14 6.07
CA SER A 287 -15.41 17.17 7.08
C SER A 287 -15.09 18.57 6.52
N LEU A 288 -14.04 18.68 5.70
CA LEU A 288 -13.65 19.91 5.01
C LEU A 288 -14.70 20.33 3.99
N ALA A 289 -15.21 19.35 3.23
CA ALA A 289 -16.24 19.57 2.23
C ALA A 289 -17.56 20.03 2.87
N ALA A 290 -17.94 19.41 3.99
CA ALA A 290 -19.13 19.76 4.76
C ALA A 290 -19.03 21.19 5.32
N ALA A 291 -17.91 21.54 5.95
CA ALA A 291 -17.67 22.90 6.48
C ALA A 291 -17.74 23.96 5.38
N ARG A 292 -17.15 23.68 4.21
CA ARG A 292 -17.22 24.58 3.05
C ARG A 292 -18.66 24.77 2.54
N LYS A 293 -19.44 23.68 2.44
CA LYS A 293 -20.86 23.75 2.03
C LYS A 293 -21.71 24.51 3.06
N ALA A 294 -21.52 24.25 4.35
CA ALA A 294 -22.24 24.90 5.44
C ALA A 294 -21.99 26.42 5.49
N ALA A 295 -20.74 26.84 5.28
CA ALA A 295 -20.42 28.26 5.21
C ALA A 295 -20.97 28.94 3.94
N LEU A 296 -21.00 28.26 2.80
CA LEU A 296 -21.64 28.78 1.58
C LEU A 296 -23.16 28.93 1.74
N SER A 297 -23.81 28.08 2.54
CA SER A 297 -25.24 28.20 2.89
C SER A 297 -25.52 29.20 4.01
N GLY A 298 -24.48 29.85 4.58
CA GLY A 298 -24.61 30.83 5.66
C GLY A 298 -24.94 30.24 7.03
N SER A 299 -24.85 28.91 7.19
CA SER A 299 -25.07 28.23 8.48
C SER A 299 -23.82 28.16 9.35
N GLU A 300 -22.64 28.41 8.77
CA GLU A 300 -21.37 28.57 9.49
C GLU A 300 -20.65 29.87 9.08
N PRO A 301 -19.75 30.41 9.92
CA PRO A 301 -18.95 31.58 9.61
C PRO A 301 -18.03 31.34 8.40
N SER A 302 -17.76 32.40 7.64
CA SER A 302 -16.84 32.39 6.48
C SER A 302 -15.40 31.97 6.81
N ASP A 303 -15.04 31.90 8.09
CA ASP A 303 -13.70 31.53 8.54
C ASP A 303 -13.38 30.06 8.24
N SER A 304 -14.37 29.16 8.26
CA SER A 304 -14.15 27.75 7.90
C SER A 304 -13.70 27.61 6.43
N ILE A 305 -14.26 28.40 5.50
CA ILE A 305 -13.83 28.44 4.09
C ILE A 305 -12.38 28.91 3.99
N ARG A 306 -11.97 29.90 4.79
CA ARG A 306 -10.59 30.41 4.77
C ARG A 306 -9.59 29.31 5.18
N VAL A 307 -9.93 28.50 6.18
CA VAL A 307 -9.10 27.38 6.63
C VAL A 307 -8.99 26.30 5.56
N VAL A 308 -10.11 25.90 4.95
CA VAL A 308 -10.11 24.92 3.85
C VAL A 308 -9.24 25.40 2.69
N ASN A 309 -9.39 26.66 2.27
CA ASN A 309 -8.58 27.22 1.18
C ASN A 309 -7.10 27.32 1.55
N ALA A 310 -6.77 27.65 2.80
CA ALA A 310 -5.39 27.66 3.27
C ALA A 310 -4.77 26.25 3.23
N LEU A 311 -5.50 25.24 3.68
CA LEU A 311 -5.08 23.84 3.62
C LEU A 311 -4.83 23.38 2.17
N LEU A 312 -5.78 23.62 1.27
CA LEU A 312 -5.63 23.30 -0.15
C LEU A 312 -4.42 24.00 -0.78
N THR A 313 -4.20 25.27 -0.44
CA THR A 313 -3.03 26.05 -0.91
C THR A 313 -1.72 25.44 -0.43
N GLN A 314 -1.67 24.94 0.82
CA GLN A 314 -0.47 24.29 1.34
C GLN A 314 -0.23 22.92 0.72
N MET A 315 -1.28 22.14 0.47
CA MET A 315 -1.18 20.89 -0.30
C MET A 315 -0.66 21.13 -1.71
N ASP A 316 -1.13 22.19 -2.38
CA ASP A 316 -0.64 22.58 -3.72
C ASP A 316 0.82 23.04 -3.73
N LYS A 317 1.38 23.45 -2.58
CA LYS A 317 2.83 23.70 -2.45
C LYS A 317 3.60 22.41 -2.26
N LEU A 318 3.14 21.56 -1.34
CA LEU A 318 3.78 20.29 -1.01
C LEU A 318 3.82 19.31 -2.19
N LYS A 319 2.79 19.31 -3.05
CA LYS A 319 2.78 18.42 -4.22
C LYS A 319 3.95 18.66 -5.18
N ASN A 320 4.54 19.87 -5.18
CA ASN A 320 5.67 20.19 -6.05
C ASN A 320 7.00 19.66 -5.46
N SER A 321 7.03 19.34 -4.18
CA SER A 321 8.23 18.82 -3.52
C SER A 321 8.52 17.38 -3.95
N PRO A 322 9.79 17.07 -4.29
CA PRO A 322 10.15 15.78 -4.88
C PRO A 322 9.98 14.60 -3.92
N ASN A 323 10.18 14.83 -2.64
CA ASN A 323 10.23 13.86 -1.55
C ASN A 323 8.92 13.82 -0.74
N VAL A 324 7.78 14.17 -1.34
CA VAL A 324 6.48 14.19 -0.68
C VAL A 324 5.45 13.32 -1.39
N ILE A 325 4.71 12.52 -0.61
CA ILE A 325 3.48 11.86 -1.05
C ILE A 325 2.34 12.29 -0.13
N ILE A 326 1.23 12.73 -0.73
CA ILE A 326 0.03 13.12 0.00
C ILE A 326 -1.01 12.01 -0.11
N LEU A 327 -1.46 11.53 1.05
CA LEU A 327 -2.47 10.49 1.18
C LEU A 327 -3.72 11.12 1.79
N THR A 328 -4.89 10.84 1.21
CA THR A 328 -6.15 11.39 1.68
C THR A 328 -7.21 10.31 1.77
N THR A 329 -8.06 10.40 2.78
CA THR A 329 -9.12 9.41 3.03
C THR A 329 -10.47 10.07 3.24
N SER A 330 -11.54 9.47 2.70
CA SER A 330 -12.90 9.95 2.92
C SER A 330 -13.93 8.85 3.16
N ASN A 331 -14.82 9.03 4.15
CA ASN A 331 -15.89 8.07 4.44
C ASN A 331 -17.17 8.28 3.60
N ILE A 332 -17.34 9.45 2.97
CA ILE A 332 -18.58 9.80 2.26
C ILE A 332 -18.29 10.01 0.78
N THR A 333 -18.53 8.98 -0.03
CA THR A 333 -18.24 9.00 -1.48
C THR A 333 -18.98 10.13 -2.22
N ALA A 334 -20.20 10.47 -1.80
CA ALA A 334 -21.00 11.52 -2.44
C ALA A 334 -20.67 12.96 -1.97
N ALA A 335 -19.93 13.12 -0.87
CA ALA A 335 -19.69 14.41 -0.23
C ALA A 335 -18.26 14.93 -0.36
N ILE A 336 -17.40 14.29 -1.16
CA ILE A 336 -16.02 14.72 -1.37
C ILE A 336 -16.02 16.07 -2.11
N ASP A 337 -15.21 17.01 -1.64
CA ASP A 337 -15.05 18.30 -2.29
C ASP A 337 -14.32 18.11 -3.64
N ILE A 338 -14.88 18.73 -4.69
CA ILE A 338 -14.35 18.71 -6.06
C ILE A 338 -12.88 19.14 -6.08
N ALA A 339 -12.47 20.07 -5.22
CA ALA A 339 -11.09 20.53 -5.12
C ALA A 339 -10.10 19.42 -4.75
N PHE A 340 -10.49 18.43 -3.93
CA PHE A 340 -9.65 17.27 -3.63
C PHE A 340 -9.67 16.26 -4.78
N VAL A 341 -10.86 16.04 -5.35
CA VAL A 341 -11.05 15.14 -6.49
C VAL A 341 -10.21 15.59 -7.69
N ASP A 342 -10.19 16.87 -8.03
CA ASP A 342 -9.44 17.36 -9.19
C ASP A 342 -7.91 17.31 -9.00
N ARG A 343 -7.45 17.30 -7.74
CA ARG A 343 -6.02 17.24 -7.39
C ARG A 343 -5.47 15.83 -7.24
N ALA A 344 -6.34 14.84 -6.99
CA ALA A 344 -5.92 13.46 -6.80
C ALA A 344 -5.70 12.75 -8.14
N ASP A 345 -4.50 12.21 -8.35
CA ASP A 345 -4.18 11.41 -9.54
C ASP A 345 -4.85 10.03 -9.45
N ILE A 346 -4.86 9.46 -8.24
CA ILE A 346 -5.52 8.19 -7.96
C ILE A 346 -6.73 8.43 -7.06
N LYS A 347 -7.88 7.95 -7.54
CA LYS A 347 -9.14 7.89 -6.81
C LYS A 347 -9.51 6.42 -6.68
N ALA A 348 -9.30 5.87 -5.50
CA ALA A 348 -9.58 4.47 -5.23
C ALA A 348 -10.81 4.34 -4.32
N TYR A 349 -11.86 3.72 -4.84
CA TYR A 349 -12.99 3.32 -4.04
C TYR A 349 -12.67 2.03 -3.27
N ILE A 350 -12.87 2.04 -1.96
CA ILE A 350 -12.69 0.89 -1.07
C ILE A 350 -14.04 0.54 -0.48
N GLY A 351 -14.70 -0.42 -1.13
CA GLY A 351 -16.00 -0.95 -0.72
C GLY A 351 -15.94 -1.90 0.48
N PRO A 352 -17.11 -2.42 0.90
CA PRO A 352 -17.15 -3.53 1.84
C PRO A 352 -16.45 -4.78 1.25
N PRO A 353 -15.87 -5.63 2.10
CA PRO A 353 -15.08 -6.78 1.65
C PRO A 353 -15.93 -7.82 0.89
N THR A 354 -15.39 -8.32 -0.21
CA THR A 354 -15.94 -9.43 -1.00
C THR A 354 -15.96 -10.73 -0.20
N LEU A 355 -16.71 -11.75 -0.67
CA LEU A 355 -16.80 -13.04 0.04
C LEU A 355 -15.42 -13.68 0.25
N GLU A 356 -14.55 -13.59 -0.76
CA GLU A 356 -13.16 -14.03 -0.68
C GLU A 356 -12.39 -13.28 0.41
N ALA A 357 -12.46 -11.95 0.42
CA ALA A 357 -11.80 -11.15 1.44
C ALA A 357 -12.35 -11.44 2.85
N ARG A 358 -13.66 -11.65 3.00
CA ARG A 358 -14.29 -12.03 4.28
C ARG A 358 -13.77 -13.38 4.75
N TYR A 359 -13.71 -14.37 3.87
CA TYR A 359 -13.17 -15.69 4.18
C TYR A 359 -11.72 -15.60 4.67
N GLU A 360 -10.86 -14.86 3.97
CA GLU A 360 -9.45 -14.71 4.34
C GLU A 360 -9.24 -13.93 5.66
N ILE A 361 -10.07 -12.91 5.92
CA ILE A 361 -10.05 -12.18 7.21
C ILE A 361 -10.43 -13.12 8.36
N LEU A 362 -11.49 -13.92 8.20
CA LEU A 362 -11.92 -14.86 9.23
C LEU A 362 -10.92 -16.02 9.38
N ARG A 363 -10.38 -16.54 8.28
CA ARG A 363 -9.32 -17.57 8.23
C ARG A 363 -8.09 -17.13 9.01
N SER A 364 -7.54 -15.95 8.71
CA SER A 364 -6.35 -15.42 9.40
C SER A 364 -6.61 -15.22 10.90
N SER A 365 -7.80 -14.77 11.27
CA SER A 365 -8.19 -14.59 12.67
C SER A 365 -8.31 -15.94 13.40
N LEU A 366 -8.94 -16.93 12.78
CA LEU A 366 -9.05 -18.29 13.31
C LEU A 366 -7.67 -18.95 13.47
N GLN A 367 -6.80 -18.83 12.47
CA GLN A 367 -5.43 -19.34 12.53
C GLN A 367 -4.61 -18.70 13.66
N GLU A 368 -4.77 -17.40 13.92
CA GLU A 368 -4.10 -16.75 15.05
C GLU A 368 -4.61 -17.29 16.39
N LEU A 369 -5.93 -17.45 16.55
CA LEU A 369 -6.51 -18.01 17.78
C LEU A 369 -6.07 -19.47 18.04
N ILE A 370 -5.93 -20.27 16.98
CA ILE A 370 -5.38 -21.63 17.05
C ILE A 370 -3.89 -21.58 17.41
N ARG A 371 -3.10 -20.74 16.73
CA ARG A 371 -1.66 -20.56 16.99
C ARG A 371 -1.38 -20.15 18.43
N ARG A 372 -2.24 -19.31 19.02
CA ARG A 372 -2.15 -18.87 20.42
C ARG A 372 -2.73 -19.86 21.42
N GLY A 373 -3.31 -20.98 20.98
CA GLY A 373 -3.89 -21.99 21.85
C GLY A 373 -5.19 -21.58 22.53
N ILE A 374 -5.85 -20.50 22.07
CA ILE A 374 -7.18 -20.09 22.57
C ILE A 374 -8.24 -21.09 22.10
N ILE A 375 -8.08 -21.59 20.89
CA ILE A 375 -8.90 -22.66 20.31
C ILE A 375 -8.05 -23.92 20.29
N SER A 376 -8.49 -24.96 21.00
CA SER A 376 -7.78 -26.23 21.08
C SER A 376 -8.14 -27.09 19.88
N ASN A 377 -7.15 -27.45 19.05
CA ASN A 377 -7.32 -28.52 18.08
C ASN A 377 -7.28 -29.86 18.84
N CYS A 378 -8.24 -30.74 18.58
CA CYS A 378 -8.34 -32.04 19.26
C CYS A 378 -7.28 -33.07 18.80
N THR A 379 -6.42 -32.71 17.85
CA THR A 379 -5.36 -33.58 17.31
C THR A 379 -4.01 -32.95 17.60
N ASP A 380 -3.13 -33.69 18.26
CA ASP A 380 -1.74 -33.33 18.62
C ASP A 380 -0.82 -33.11 17.39
N ASP A 381 -1.33 -33.23 16.16
CA ASP A 381 -0.57 -32.98 14.93
C ASP A 381 -0.56 -31.50 14.55
N ASP A 382 0.66 -31.04 14.24
CA ASP A 382 1.10 -29.73 13.74
C ASP A 382 -0.01 -28.84 13.15
N HIS A 383 -0.02 -27.58 13.61
CA HIS A 383 -0.78 -26.43 13.08
C HIS A 383 -1.35 -26.63 11.65
N LYS A 384 -2.51 -27.30 11.52
CA LYS A 384 -3.16 -27.49 10.21
C LYS A 384 -3.40 -26.13 9.56
N ILE A 385 -2.63 -25.83 8.52
CA ILE A 385 -2.77 -24.61 7.74
C ILE A 385 -4.10 -24.71 6.98
N LEU A 386 -5.09 -23.93 7.42
CA LEU A 386 -6.34 -23.81 6.68
C LEU A 386 -6.05 -23.36 5.24
N PRO A 387 -6.64 -23.97 4.19
CA PRO A 387 -6.43 -23.57 2.80
C PRO A 387 -7.00 -22.16 2.54
N SER A 388 -6.40 -21.46 1.58
CA SER A 388 -6.94 -20.20 1.07
C SER A 388 -8.28 -20.41 0.35
N TYR A 389 -9.00 -19.32 0.10
CA TYR A 389 -10.27 -19.34 -0.61
C TYR A 389 -10.14 -19.97 -2.01
N ILE A 390 -9.09 -19.60 -2.75
CA ILE A 390 -8.79 -20.15 -4.08
C ILE A 390 -8.53 -21.65 -3.98
N SER A 391 -7.62 -22.08 -3.11
CA SER A 391 -7.31 -23.50 -2.93
C SER A 391 -8.52 -24.31 -2.44
N LEU A 392 -9.41 -23.71 -1.64
CA LEU A 392 -10.66 -24.33 -1.22
C LEU A 392 -11.60 -24.55 -2.41
N LYS A 393 -11.76 -23.53 -3.26
CA LYS A 393 -12.61 -23.61 -4.46
C LYS A 393 -12.13 -24.70 -5.42
N ASP A 394 -10.81 -24.82 -5.60
CA ASP A 394 -10.22 -25.87 -6.43
C ASP A 394 -10.44 -27.27 -5.84
N LYS A 395 -10.26 -27.43 -4.52
CA LYS A 395 -10.52 -28.70 -3.82
C LYS A 395 -12.00 -29.11 -3.90
N LEU A 396 -12.92 -28.15 -3.77
CA LEU A 396 -14.36 -28.39 -3.92
C LEU A 396 -14.71 -28.79 -5.36
N ALA A 397 -14.05 -28.19 -6.35
CA ALA A 397 -14.23 -28.56 -7.76
C ALA A 397 -13.67 -29.95 -8.10
N GLN A 398 -12.59 -30.37 -7.42
CA GLN A 398 -11.94 -31.67 -7.63
C GLN A 398 -12.57 -32.83 -6.83
N GLY A 399 -13.52 -32.55 -5.93
CA GLY A 399 -14.26 -33.60 -5.19
C GLY A 399 -13.40 -34.40 -4.20
N VAL A 400 -12.29 -33.83 -3.71
CA VAL A 400 -11.38 -34.50 -2.76
C VAL A 400 -11.95 -34.39 -1.34
N ASP A 401 -12.25 -35.54 -0.73
CA ASP A 401 -12.98 -35.65 0.52
C ASP A 401 -12.04 -35.88 1.72
N ASP A 402 -11.26 -34.85 2.09
CA ASP A 402 -10.64 -34.78 3.42
C ASP A 402 -11.70 -34.32 4.43
N THR A 403 -12.44 -35.27 5.02
CA THR A 403 -13.74 -34.99 5.68
C THR A 403 -13.68 -33.90 6.75
N GLU A 404 -12.64 -33.85 7.60
CA GLU A 404 -12.59 -32.88 8.71
C GLU A 404 -12.14 -31.48 8.28
N THR A 405 -11.07 -31.37 7.47
CA THR A 405 -10.56 -30.06 7.05
C THR A 405 -11.50 -29.40 6.06
N VAL A 406 -12.10 -30.18 5.16
CA VAL A 406 -13.11 -29.67 4.22
C VAL A 406 -14.35 -29.20 4.98
N GLU A 407 -14.82 -29.94 5.98
CA GLU A 407 -15.96 -29.52 6.80
C GLU A 407 -15.68 -28.21 7.55
N LEU A 408 -14.50 -28.07 8.15
CA LEU A 408 -14.09 -26.83 8.81
C LEU A 408 -14.07 -25.63 7.83
N CYS A 409 -13.58 -25.85 6.61
CA CYS A 409 -13.56 -24.81 5.58
C CYS A 409 -14.96 -24.45 5.06
N LYS A 410 -15.86 -25.43 4.95
CA LYS A 410 -17.27 -25.21 4.61
C LYS A 410 -17.98 -24.37 5.69
N GLN A 411 -17.75 -24.66 6.96
CA GLN A 411 -18.29 -23.86 8.08
C GLN A 411 -17.72 -22.44 8.07
N LEU A 412 -16.43 -22.29 7.79
CA LEU A 412 -15.78 -20.98 7.67
C LEU A 412 -16.34 -20.18 6.48
N LEU A 413 -16.63 -20.85 5.35
CA LEU A 413 -17.31 -20.25 4.22
C LEU A 413 -18.72 -19.79 4.60
N GLY A 414 -19.50 -20.62 5.31
CA GLY A 414 -20.81 -20.24 5.84
C GLY A 414 -20.75 -19.05 6.80
N ALA A 415 -19.69 -18.96 7.62
CA ALA A 415 -19.43 -17.77 8.43
C ALA A 415 -19.16 -16.54 7.57
N ALA A 416 -18.36 -16.67 6.51
CA ALA A 416 -18.09 -15.56 5.59
C ALA A 416 -19.36 -15.10 4.84
N GLU A 417 -20.25 -16.01 4.48
CA GLU A 417 -21.56 -15.69 3.89
C GLU A 417 -22.47 -14.97 4.88
N ALA A 418 -22.53 -15.43 6.13
CA ALA A 418 -23.31 -14.79 7.20
C ALA A 418 -22.84 -13.34 7.49
N CYS A 419 -21.57 -13.05 7.24
CA CYS A 419 -20.95 -11.73 7.43
C CYS A 419 -21.17 -10.74 6.28
N GLU A 420 -22.06 -11.03 5.32
CA GLU A 420 -22.37 -10.10 4.23
C GLU A 420 -22.81 -8.72 4.75
N GLY A 421 -22.24 -7.65 4.17
CA GLY A 421 -22.52 -6.26 4.55
C GLY A 421 -21.69 -5.73 5.73
N LEU A 422 -21.00 -6.60 6.48
CA LEU A 422 -20.15 -6.15 7.60
C LEU A 422 -18.87 -5.43 7.10
N SER A 423 -18.47 -4.39 7.84
CA SER A 423 -17.21 -3.68 7.59
C SER A 423 -16.00 -4.54 7.98
N GLY A 424 -14.82 -4.25 7.41
CA GLY A 424 -13.56 -4.91 7.81
C GLY A 424 -13.26 -4.79 9.30
N ARG A 425 -13.58 -3.63 9.91
CA ARG A 425 -13.51 -3.42 11.36
C ARG A 425 -14.42 -4.37 12.13
N SER A 426 -15.67 -4.52 11.69
CA SER A 426 -16.63 -5.44 12.30
C SER A 426 -16.16 -6.90 12.18
N LEU A 427 -15.64 -7.29 11.02
CA LEU A 427 -15.10 -8.64 10.80
C LEU A 427 -13.93 -8.97 11.71
N ARG A 428 -13.00 -8.03 11.94
CA ARG A 428 -11.86 -8.24 12.86
C ARG A 428 -12.27 -8.24 14.33
N LYS A 429 -13.42 -7.62 14.68
CA LYS A 429 -14.00 -7.64 16.02
C LYS A 429 -14.79 -8.93 16.30
N LEU A 430 -15.36 -9.54 15.26
CA LEU A 430 -16.25 -10.70 15.34
C LEU A 430 -15.64 -11.89 16.12
N PRO A 431 -14.37 -12.31 15.93
CA PRO A 431 -13.81 -13.45 16.67
C PRO A 431 -13.80 -13.23 18.18
N PHE A 432 -13.53 -12.00 18.62
CA PHE A 432 -13.56 -11.65 20.04
C PHE A 432 -14.99 -11.71 20.59
N LEU A 433 -15.97 -11.15 19.87
CA LEU A 433 -17.38 -11.20 20.27
C LEU A 433 -17.92 -12.63 20.30
N ALA A 434 -17.54 -13.45 19.32
CA ALA A 434 -17.89 -14.86 19.25
C ALA A 434 -17.29 -15.63 20.45
N HIS A 435 -16.02 -15.37 20.80
CA HIS A 435 -15.39 -15.97 21.98
C HIS A 435 -16.07 -15.55 23.28
N ALA A 436 -16.36 -14.25 23.44
CA ALA A 436 -17.02 -13.70 24.62
C ALA A 436 -18.45 -14.24 24.82
N ALA A 437 -19.14 -14.63 23.73
CA ALA A 437 -20.46 -15.23 23.78
C ALA A 437 -20.46 -16.73 24.16
N LEU A 438 -19.30 -17.38 24.24
CA LEU A 438 -19.21 -18.80 24.59
C LEU A 438 -19.32 -19.03 26.11
N PRO A 439 -20.07 -20.06 26.55
CA PRO A 439 -20.23 -20.37 27.97
C PRO A 439 -18.97 -20.94 28.62
N HIS A 440 -18.07 -21.56 27.86
CA HIS A 440 -16.81 -22.15 28.35
C HIS A 440 -15.61 -21.65 27.52
N PRO A 441 -14.93 -20.58 27.95
CA PRO A 441 -13.89 -19.92 27.15
C PRO A 441 -12.60 -20.74 26.96
N GLN A 442 -12.36 -21.73 27.81
CA GLN A 442 -11.09 -22.47 27.90
C GLN A 442 -11.09 -23.82 27.15
N SER A 443 -12.22 -24.26 26.61
CA SER A 443 -12.35 -25.56 25.93
C SER A 443 -13.24 -25.44 24.68
N CYS A 444 -12.82 -24.59 23.74
CA CYS A 444 -13.54 -24.41 22.48
C CYS A 444 -12.86 -25.19 21.34
N THR A 445 -13.64 -26.02 20.64
CA THR A 445 -13.20 -26.64 19.38
C THR A 445 -13.43 -25.68 18.21
N PRO A 446 -12.64 -25.75 17.12
CA PRO A 446 -12.79 -24.87 15.96
C PRO A 446 -14.21 -24.85 15.37
N LEU A 447 -14.86 -26.02 15.28
CA LEU A 447 -16.23 -26.13 14.76
C LEU A 447 -17.25 -25.40 15.66
N LYS A 448 -17.16 -25.57 17.00
CA LYS A 448 -18.04 -24.86 17.94
C LYS A 448 -17.83 -23.35 17.87
N PHE A 449 -16.57 -22.93 17.71
CA PHE A 449 -16.22 -21.53 17.56
C PHE A 449 -16.81 -20.92 16.28
N LEU A 450 -16.73 -21.62 15.15
CA LEU A 450 -17.33 -21.17 13.89
C LEU A 450 -18.86 -21.08 13.97
N CYS A 451 -19.52 -22.05 14.60
CA CYS A 451 -20.96 -21.96 14.85
C CYS A 451 -21.33 -20.73 15.70
N ALA A 452 -20.55 -20.45 16.76
CA ALA A 452 -20.75 -19.25 17.57
C ALA A 452 -20.51 -17.97 16.75
N MET A 453 -19.50 -17.97 15.89
CA MET A 453 -19.18 -16.86 15.00
C MET A 453 -20.31 -16.57 13.99
N ILE A 454 -20.90 -17.61 13.38
CA ILE A 454 -22.08 -17.47 12.50
C ILE A 454 -23.24 -16.83 13.26
N ASN A 455 -23.55 -17.34 14.46
CA ASN A 455 -24.64 -16.79 15.27
C ASN A 455 -24.39 -15.33 15.67
N THR A 456 -23.16 -14.98 16.04
CA THR A 456 -22.79 -13.59 16.36
C THR A 456 -22.85 -12.70 15.13
N ALA A 457 -22.42 -13.17 13.96
CA ALA A 457 -22.50 -12.42 12.71
C ALA A 457 -23.95 -12.09 12.33
N GLN A 458 -24.85 -13.05 12.48
CA GLN A 458 -26.28 -12.85 12.24
C GLN A 458 -26.90 -11.82 13.20
N ARG A 459 -26.48 -11.81 14.47
CA ARG A 459 -26.93 -10.80 15.46
C ARG A 459 -26.43 -9.40 15.09
N GLU A 460 -25.14 -9.24 14.83
CA GLU A 460 -24.56 -7.96 14.42
C GLU A 460 -25.22 -7.43 13.13
N ARG A 461 -25.55 -8.33 12.19
CA ARG A 461 -26.30 -7.96 10.99
C ARG A 461 -27.73 -7.50 11.29
N SER A 462 -28.42 -8.12 12.24
CA SER A 462 -29.77 -7.69 12.64
C SER A 462 -29.79 -6.35 13.39
N GLU A 463 -28.64 -5.91 13.90
CA GLU A 463 -28.48 -4.62 14.58
C GLU A 463 -28.05 -3.48 13.62
N LEU A 464 -27.72 -3.80 12.37
CA LEU A 464 -27.45 -2.78 11.35
C LEU A 464 -28.75 -2.07 10.97
N PRO A 465 -28.79 -0.72 10.96
CA PRO A 465 -29.93 0.01 10.43
C PRO A 465 -30.07 -0.24 8.92
N ASP A 466 -31.31 -0.49 8.46
CA ASP A 466 -31.68 -0.71 7.05
C ASP A 466 -31.24 0.42 6.10
#